data_AF-A0A497JQU6-F1
#
_entry.id   AF-A0A497JQU6-F1
#
_cell.length_a   1.000
_cell.length_b   1.000
_cell.length_c   1.000
_cell.angle_alpha   90.00
_cell.angle_beta   90.00
_cell.angle_gamma   90.00
#
_symmetry.space_group_name_H-M   'P 1'
#
loop_
_entity.id
_entity.type
_entity.pdbx_description
1 polymer ?
#
loop_
_entity_poly.entity_id
_entity_poly.type
_entity_poly.pdbx_seq_one_letter_code
_entity_poly.pdbx_strand_id
1 'polypeptide(L)' 'MALNIRFILFSIGLGATISSSIMIIFFLSASLFDKPCLVYESNPWLAFFEIILLVFGIGTSLTASEIYHKYLESQEKQRK' A
#
# COMPACT_ATOMS: atom_id res chain seq x y z
N MET A 1 -10.30 -15.14 19.16
CA MET A 1 -10.43 -15.58 17.75
C MET A 1 -10.85 -14.47 16.80
N ALA A 2 -11.98 -13.75 17.01
CA ALA A 2 -12.44 -12.70 16.08
C ALA A 2 -11.42 -11.57 15.80
N LEU A 3 -10.61 -11.21 16.81
CA LEU A 3 -9.55 -10.19 16.71
C LEU A 3 -8.45 -10.58 15.70
N ASN A 4 -8.04 -11.85 15.72
CA ASN A 4 -6.98 -12.39 14.86
C ASN A 4 -7.43 -12.44 13.39
N ILE A 5 -8.70 -12.78 13.14
CA ILE A 5 -9.26 -12.83 11.78
C ILE A 5 -9.29 -11.42 11.17
N ARG A 6 -9.66 -10.40 11.95
CA ARG A 6 -9.65 -9.00 11.48
C ARG A 6 -8.24 -8.52 11.16
N PHE A 7 -7.24 -8.91 11.96
CA PHE A 7 -5.83 -8.61 11.69
C PHE A 7 -5.31 -9.30 10.43
N ILE A 8 -5.67 -10.57 10.21
CA ILE A 8 -5.31 -11.31 8.99
C ILE A 8 -5.93 -10.64 7.76
N LEU A 9 -7.21 -10.29 7.80
CA LEU A 9 -7.89 -9.62 6.68
C LEU A 9 -7.26 -8.25 6.38
N PHE A 10 -6.93 -7.49 7.42
CA PHE A 10 -6.27 -6.19 7.30
C PHE A 10 -4.86 -6.33 6.72
N SER A 11 -4.08 -7.32 7.18
CA SER A 11 -2.73 -7.60 6.66
C SER A 11 -2.73 -8.04 5.20
N ILE A 12 -3.70 -8.85 4.78
CA ILE A 12 -3.88 -9.24 3.37
C ILE A 12 -4.19 -8.01 2.52
N GLY A 13 -5.10 -7.13 2.97
CA GLY A 13 -5.42 -5.89 2.28
C GLY A 13 -4.19 -4.98 2.14
N LEU A 14 -3.44 -4.81 3.23
CA LEU A 14 -2.19 -4.06 3.26
C LEU A 14 -1.15 -4.60 2.28
N GLY A 15 -0.92 -5.92 2.32
CA GLY A 15 0.01 -6.59 1.42
C GLY A 15 -0.40 -6.45 -0.05
N ALA A 16 -1.70 -6.58 -0.35
CA ALA A 16 -2.22 -6.37 -1.70
C ALA A 16 -2.03 -4.93 -2.18
N THR A 17 -2.30 -3.93 -1.32
CA THR A 17 -2.10 -2.51 -1.65
C THR A 17 -0.62 -2.20 -1.89
N ILE A 18 0.29 -2.70 -1.04
CA ILE A 18 1.73 -2.49 -1.20
C ILE A 18 2.22 -3.16 -2.48
N SER A 19 1.86 -4.43 -2.71
CA SER A 19 2.27 -5.19 -3.89
C SER A 19 1.75 -4.56 -5.18
N SER A 20 0.47 -4.18 -5.23
CA SER A 20 -0.12 -3.49 -6.38
C SER A 20 0.56 -2.13 -6.62
N SER A 21 0.90 -1.41 -5.54
CA SER A 21 1.59 -0.13 -5.66
C SER A 21 2.99 -0.31 -6.27
N ILE A 22 3.75 -1.29 -5.79
CA ILE A 22 5.07 -1.60 -6.34
C ILE A 22 4.99 -1.99 -7.83
N MET A 23 3.99 -2.79 -8.19
CA MET A 23 3.78 -3.21 -9.58
C MET A 23 3.48 -2.01 -10.49
N ILE A 24 2.64 -1.07 -10.04
CA ILE A 24 2.31 0.16 -10.77
C ILE A 24 3.55 1.06 -10.91
N ILE A 25 4.32 1.25 -9.83
CA ILE A 25 5.59 2.00 -9.88
C ILE A 25 6.55 1.38 -10.92
N PHE A 26 6.63 0.06 -10.98
CA PHE A 26 7.47 -0.63 -11.94
C PHE A 26 7.02 -0.40 -13.39
N PHE A 27 5.71 -0.47 -13.66
CA PHE A 27 5.15 -0.16 -14.98
C PHE A 27 5.40 1.29 -15.41
N LEU A 28 5.15 2.25 -14.52
CA LEU A 28 5.42 3.67 -14.75
C LEU A 28 6.90 3.96 -15.00
N SER A 29 7.77 3.33 -14.22
CA SER A 29 9.22 3.42 -14.39
C SER A 29 9.65 2.86 -15.75
N ALA A 30 9.10 1.72 -16.17
CA ALA A 30 9.38 1.14 -17.47
C ALA A 30 8.86 2.01 -18.63
N SER A 31 7.70 2.67 -18.45
CA SER A 31 7.12 3.62 -19.42
C SER A 31 8.00 4.86 -19.60
N LEU A 32 8.68 5.33 -18.55
CA LEU A 32 9.64 6.44 -18.61
C LEU A 32 10.91 6.13 -19.42
N PHE A 33 11.27 4.86 -19.59
CA PHE A 33 12.40 4.43 -20.43
C PHE A 33 12.03 4.15 -21.89
N ASP A 34 10.84 4.60 -22.33
CA ASP A 34 10.31 4.43 -23.69
C ASP A 34 10.19 2.96 -24.13
N LYS A 35 10.17 2.02 -23.17
CA LYS A 35 9.91 0.61 -23.46
C LYS A 35 8.41 0.42 -23.65
N PRO A 36 7.96 -0.34 -24.67
CA PRO A 36 6.55 -0.64 -24.88
C PRO A 36 6.04 -1.47 -23.70
N CYS A 37 5.43 -0.80 -22.73
CA CYS A 37 4.76 -1.41 -21.60
C CYS A 37 3.24 -1.38 -21.83
N LEU A 38 2.54 -2.37 -21.27
CA LEU A 38 1.11 -2.59 -21.49
C LEU A 38 0.23 -1.41 -21.03
N VAL A 39 0.77 -0.56 -20.15
CA VAL A 39 0.21 0.72 -19.70
C VAL A 39 1.23 1.80 -20.08
N TYR A 40 1.07 2.37 -21.28
CA TYR A 40 1.93 3.46 -21.75
C TYR A 40 1.29 4.80 -21.37
N GLU A 41 1.84 5.42 -20.34
CA GLU A 41 1.38 6.73 -19.87
C GLU A 41 2.15 7.82 -20.66
N SER A 42 1.49 8.47 -21.62
CA SER A 42 2.14 9.42 -22.54
C SER A 42 2.66 10.70 -21.85
N ASN A 43 2.28 10.96 -20.60
CA ASN A 43 2.65 12.16 -19.86
C ASN A 43 3.59 11.84 -18.68
N PRO A 44 4.90 12.12 -18.78
CA PRO A 44 5.87 11.77 -17.74
C PRO A 44 5.66 12.53 -16.42
N TRP A 45 5.00 13.69 -16.45
CA TRP A 45 4.67 14.43 -15.23
C TRP A 45 3.58 13.75 -14.41
N LEU A 46 2.57 13.21 -15.09
CA LEU A 46 1.48 12.48 -14.42
C LEU A 46 2.03 11.22 -13.75
N ALA A 47 2.91 10.51 -14.47
CA ALA A 47 3.60 9.34 -13.97
C ALA A 47 4.42 9.61 -12.69
N PHE A 48 5.13 10.74 -12.65
CA PHE A 48 5.90 11.15 -11.49
C PHE A 48 5.02 11.45 -10.27
N PHE A 49 3.91 12.17 -10.46
CA PHE A 49 2.95 12.44 -9.39
C PHE A 49 2.30 11.16 -8.85
N GLU A 50 2.01 10.21 -9.72
CA GLU A 50 1.43 8.92 -9.33
C GLU A 50 2.40 8.11 -8.46
N ILE A 51 3.70 8.06 -8.80
CA ILE A 51 4.71 7.43 -7.95
C ILE A 51 4.77 8.07 -6.56
N ILE A 52 4.72 9.41 -6.46
CA ILE A 52 4.71 10.12 -5.17
C ILE A 52 3.48 9.75 -4.35
N LEU A 53 2.30 9.75 -4.98
CA LEU A 53 1.03 9.37 -4.34
C LEU A 53 1.07 7.91 -3.85
N LEU A 54 1.64 7.00 -4.63
CA LEU A 54 1.80 5.60 -4.25
C LEU A 54 2.72 5.44 -3.04
N VAL A 55 3.86 6.13 -3.01
CA VAL A 55 4.76 6.13 -1.85
C VAL A 55 4.04 6.66 -0.61
N PHE A 56 3.25 7.73 -0.76
CA PHE A 56 2.45 8.28 0.33
C PHE A 56 1.36 7.30 0.80
N GLY A 57 0.74 6.57 -0.13
CA GLY A 57 -0.23 5.51 0.15
C GLY A 57 0.38 4.35 0.94
N ILE A 58 1.59 3.91 0.57
CA ILE A 58 2.34 2.89 1.31
C ILE A 58 2.64 3.39 2.73
N GLY A 59 3.16 4.62 2.88
CA GLY A 59 3.47 5.21 4.18
C GLY A 59 2.23 5.34 5.09
N THR A 60 1.12 5.76 4.53
CA THR A 60 -0.17 5.85 5.24
C THR A 60 -0.66 4.46 5.65
N SER A 61 -0.50 3.47 4.80
CA SER A 61 -0.91 2.09 5.09
C SER A 61 -0.08 1.47 6.23
N LEU A 62 1.23 1.74 6.26
CA LEU A 62 2.10 1.33 7.38
C LEU A 62 1.70 2.02 8.69
N THR A 63 1.42 3.32 8.64
CA THR A 63 0.96 4.08 9.81
C THR A 63 -0.38 3.56 10.32
N ALA A 64 -1.31 3.25 9.40
CA ALA A 64 -2.59 2.62 9.75
C ALA A 64 -2.39 1.25 10.40
N SER A 65 -1.37 0.49 9.98
CA SER A 65 -0.99 -0.78 10.60
C SER A 65 -0.54 -0.63 12.04
N GLU A 66 0.33 0.34 12.32
CA GLU A 66 0.78 0.61 13.69
C GLU A 66 -0.37 1.06 14.60
N ILE A 67 -1.24 1.93 14.10
CA ILE A 67 -2.43 2.39 14.84
C ILE A 67 -3.35 1.21 15.13
N TYR A 68 -3.58 0.34 14.14
CA TYR A 68 -4.41 -0.84 14.30
C TYR A 68 -3.82 -1.82 15.33
N HIS A 69 -2.49 -2.02 15.30
CA HIS A 69 -1.79 -2.84 16.28
C HIS A 69 -1.92 -2.28 17.70
N LYS A 70 -1.67 -0.97 17.89
CA LYS A 70 -1.86 -0.29 19.19
C LYS A 70 -3.29 -0.36 19.70
N TYR A 71 -4.27 -0.26 18.81
CA TYR A 71 -5.68 -0.42 19.14
C TYR A 71 -5.98 -1.85 19.63
N LEU A 72 -5.42 -2.85 18.94
CA LEU A 72 -5.55 -4.26 19.31
C LEU A 72 -4.97 -4.54 20.70
N GLU A 73 -3.76 -4.03 20.98
CA GLU A 73 -3.07 -4.17 22.26
C GLU A 73 -3.85 -3.49 23.40
N SER A 74 -4.40 -2.30 23.15
CA SER A 74 -5.21 -1.56 24.13
C SER A 74 -6.52 -2.30 24.46
N GLN A 75 -7.16 -2.91 23.46
CA GLN A 75 -8.37 -3.72 23.65
C GLN A 75 -8.08 -5.02 24.43
N GLU A 76 -6.92 -5.64 24.21
CA GLU A 76 -6.52 -6.82 24.98
C GLU A 76 -6.24 -6.48 26.45
N LYS A 77 -5.62 -5.32 26.71
CA LYS A 77 -5.32 -4.84 28.07
C LYS A 77 -6.56 -4.46 28.88
N GLN A 78 -7.62 -3.98 28.23
CA GLN A 78 -8.92 -3.69 28.85
C GLN A 78 -9.75 -4.95 29.15
N ARG A 79 -9.39 -6.10 28.56
CA ARG A 79 -10.12 -7.37 28.70
C ARG A 79 -9.53 -8.30 29.78
N LYS A 80 -8.35 -7.98 30.32
CA LYS A 80 -7.72 -8.65 31.47
C LYS A 80 -8.06 -7.90 32.75
#